data_AF-A0A3M2GJC4-F1
#
_entry.id   AF-A0A3M2GJC4-F1
#
_cell.length_a   1.000
_cell.length_b   1.000
_cell.length_c   1.000
_cell.angle_alpha   90.00
_cell.angle_beta   90.00
_cell.angle_gamma   90.00
#
_symmetry.space_group_name_H-M   'P 1'
#
loop_
_entity.id
_entity.type
_entity.pdbx_description
1 polymer ?
#
loop_
_entity_poly.entity_id
_entity_poly.type
_entity_poly.pdbx_seq_one_letter_code
_entity_poly.pdbx_strand_id
1 'polypeptide(L)'
;MEFILQYPDRHGTEGSLLEAGPVTELARVAESAGWSGMAFAEHPAPGVRWLASGGHQSLDPFVALSFAAAVTERLRLLTYLSVAPYRN
;
A
#
# COMPACT_ATOMS: atom_id res chain seq x y z
N MET A 1 1.30 7.98 -21.14
CA MET A 1 2.16 7.57 -20.01
C MET A 1 1.24 7.19 -18.87
N GLU A 2 1.39 5.99 -18.32
CA GLU A 2 0.58 5.51 -17.18
C GLU A 2 1.32 5.78 -15.87
N PHE A 3 0.58 6.10 -14.81
CA PHE A 3 1.14 6.36 -13.47
C PHE A 3 0.42 5.50 -12.43
N ILE A 4 1.19 4.95 -11.49
CA ILE A 4 0.68 4.11 -10.41
C ILE A 4 0.94 4.81 -9.08
N LEU A 5 -0.07 4.84 -8.22
CA LEU A 5 0.01 5.37 -6.87
C LEU A 5 0.47 4.25 -5.92
N GLN A 6 1.70 4.33 -5.43
CA GLN A 6 2.11 3.54 -4.28
C GLN A 6 1.52 4.19 -3.02
N TYR A 7 0.80 3.42 -2.19
CA TYR A 7 0.26 3.93 -0.93
C TYR A 7 1.41 4.50 -0.07
N PRO A 8 1.22 5.62 0.65
CA PRO A 8 2.30 6.24 1.40
C PRO A 8 2.96 5.29 2.41
N ASP A 9 4.22 4.98 2.16
CA ASP A 9 5.06 4.23 3.09
C ASP A 9 5.60 5.19 4.14
N ARG A 10 5.18 5.02 5.40
CA ARG A 10 5.69 5.81 6.53
C ARG A 10 7.02 5.21 6.98
N HIS A 11 8.10 5.97 6.86
CA HIS A 11 9.43 5.56 7.31
C HIS A 11 9.63 5.91 8.79
N GLY A 12 10.42 5.09 9.49
CA GLY A 12 10.79 5.32 10.87
C GLY A 12 9.82 4.75 11.91
N THR A 13 10.12 5.02 13.18
CA THR A 13 9.34 4.55 14.33
C THR A 13 8.19 5.48 14.71
N GLU A 14 8.14 6.67 14.12
CA GLU A 14 7.20 7.74 14.50
C GLU A 14 6.02 7.85 13.53
N GLY A 15 4.83 8.09 14.10
CA GLY A 15 3.58 8.23 13.36
C GLY A 15 3.04 6.91 12.80
N SER A 16 1.93 7.02 12.06
CA SER A 16 1.26 5.87 11.45
C SER A 16 1.12 6.02 9.95
N LEU A 17 1.34 4.94 9.18
CA LEU A 17 1.00 4.90 7.76
C LEU A 17 -0.49 5.19 7.49
N LEU A 18 -1.38 4.91 8.44
CA LEU A 18 -2.81 5.15 8.30
C LEU A 18 -3.20 6.64 8.41
N GLU A 19 -2.26 7.52 8.77
CA GLU A 19 -2.48 8.97 8.71
C GLU A 19 -2.70 9.47 7.27
N ALA A 20 -2.26 8.70 6.26
CA ALA A 20 -2.57 8.99 4.87
C ALA A 20 -4.08 8.91 4.56
N GLY A 21 -4.84 8.20 5.39
CA GLY A 21 -6.29 8.02 5.27
C GLY A 21 -6.70 6.59 4.90
N PRO A 22 -8.03 6.31 4.91
CA PRO A 22 -8.55 4.98 4.60
C PRO A 22 -8.21 4.54 3.18
N VAL A 23 -7.75 3.30 3.01
CA VAL A 23 -7.40 2.73 1.68
C VAL A 23 -8.55 2.89 0.67
N THR A 24 -9.79 2.69 1.12
CA THR A 24 -10.97 2.80 0.27
C THR A 24 -11.21 4.21 -0.26
N GLU A 25 -10.98 5.23 0.57
CA GLU A 25 -11.13 6.63 0.18
C GLU A 25 -10.04 7.02 -0.82
N LEU A 26 -8.79 6.68 -0.52
CA LEU A 26 -7.66 6.97 -1.41
C LEU A 26 -7.81 6.23 -2.75
N ALA A 27 -8.32 5.00 -2.76
CA ALA A 27 -8.54 4.24 -3.99
C ALA A 27 -9.60 4.92 -4.90
N ARG A 28 -10.72 5.39 -4.33
CA ARG A 28 -11.73 6.14 -5.08
C ARG A 28 -11.17 7.45 -5.64
N VAL A 29 -10.42 8.18 -4.82
CA VAL A 29 -9.78 9.43 -5.24
C VAL A 29 -8.79 9.17 -6.37
N ALA A 30 -7.91 8.17 -6.22
CA ALA A 30 -6.92 7.81 -7.22
C ALA A 30 -7.57 7.43 -8.56
N GLU A 31 -8.61 6.60 -8.54
CA GLU A 31 -9.35 6.25 -9.76
C GLU A 31 -10.01 7.46 -10.42
N SER A 32 -10.66 8.33 -9.63
CA SER A 32 -11.31 9.53 -10.15
C SER A 32 -10.33 10.56 -10.72
N ALA A 33 -9.11 10.60 -10.16
CA ALA A 33 -8.04 11.49 -10.60
C ALA A 33 -7.25 10.93 -11.80
N GLY A 34 -7.61 9.75 -12.33
CA GLY A 34 -7.03 9.18 -13.53
C GLY A 34 -5.71 8.42 -13.31
N TRP A 35 -5.41 8.00 -12.07
CA TRP A 35 -4.32 7.08 -11.82
C TRP A 35 -4.60 5.73 -12.49
N SER A 36 -3.55 5.14 -13.07
CA SER A 36 -3.65 3.87 -13.80
C SER A 36 -3.68 2.66 -12.87
N GLY A 37 -3.18 2.80 -11.64
CA GLY A 37 -3.26 1.76 -10.63
C GLY A 37 -2.85 2.21 -9.23
N MET A 38 -3.03 1.32 -8.27
CA MET A 38 -2.58 1.46 -6.89
C MET A 38 -1.72 0.26 -6.49
N ALA A 39 -0.67 0.52 -5.69
CA ALA A 39 0.25 -0.51 -5.24
C ALA A 39 0.56 -0.41 -3.75
N PHE A 40 0.86 -1.57 -3.16
CA PHE A 40 1.36 -1.71 -1.79
C PHE A 40 2.64 -2.56 -1.80
N ALA A 41 3.65 -2.13 -1.04
CA ALA A 41 4.81 -2.94 -0.71
C ALA A 41 4.46 -3.95 0.41
N GLU A 42 5.33 -4.94 0.60
CA GLU A 42 5.13 -5.99 1.60
C GLU A 42 6.31 -6.06 2.57
N HIS A 43 6.04 -5.94 3.87
CA HIS A 43 6.99 -6.27 4.93
C HIS A 43 6.23 -6.71 6.19
N PRO A 44 5.91 -8.01 6.37
CA PRO A 44 5.12 -8.47 7.50
C PRO A 44 5.78 -8.10 8.83
N ALA A 45 5.00 -7.54 9.76
CA ALA A 45 5.41 -7.17 11.11
C ALA A 45 6.82 -6.52 11.15
N PRO A 46 7.00 -5.33 10.53
CA PRO A 46 8.31 -4.69 10.42
C PRO A 46 8.87 -4.41 11.83
N GLY A 47 10.03 -4.99 12.13
CA GLY A 47 10.64 -4.89 13.45
C GLY A 47 11.24 -3.51 13.74
N VAL A 48 11.38 -3.17 15.02
CA VAL A 48 11.90 -1.86 15.47
C VAL A 48 13.28 -1.52 14.88
N ARG A 49 14.17 -2.49 14.69
CA ARG A 49 15.50 -2.26 14.09
C ARG A 49 15.39 -1.80 12.63
N TRP A 50 14.48 -2.39 11.86
CA TRP A 50 14.25 -2.02 10.46
C TRP A 50 13.71 -0.59 10.36
N LEU A 51 12.70 -0.27 11.18
CA LEU A 51 12.13 1.07 11.25
C LEU A 51 13.18 2.10 11.66
N ALA A 52 13.95 1.82 12.72
CA ALA A 52 15.01 2.71 13.20
C ALA A 52 16.15 2.94 12.19
N SER A 53 16.36 2.01 11.25
CA SER A 53 17.35 2.16 10.17
C SER A 53 16.78 2.80 8.89
N GLY A 54 15.61 3.44 8.96
CA GLY A 54 14.99 4.14 7.83
C GLY A 54 14.05 3.27 6.98
N GLY A 55 13.72 2.07 7.45
CA GLY A 55 12.69 1.22 6.87
C GLY A 55 11.27 1.77 7.08
N HIS A 56 10.31 1.20 6.37
CA HIS A 56 8.92 1.63 6.40
C HIS A 56 7.98 0.65 7.11
N GLN A 57 6.86 1.20 7.58
CA GLN A 57 5.69 0.42 8.00
C GLN A 57 4.95 -0.12 6.76
N SER A 58 4.17 -1.19 6.90
CA SER A 58 3.39 -1.73 5.78
C SER A 58 2.06 -2.34 6.22
N LEU A 59 1.11 -2.45 5.30
CA LEU A 59 -0.09 -3.29 5.43
C LEU A 59 0.15 -4.63 4.73
N ASP A 60 -0.65 -5.66 5.07
CA ASP A 60 -0.71 -6.83 4.18
C ASP A 60 -1.28 -6.37 2.82
N PRO A 61 -0.53 -6.56 1.72
CA PRO A 61 -0.90 -5.98 0.44
C PRO A 61 -2.15 -6.64 -0.16
N PHE A 62 -2.42 -7.92 0.14
CA PHE A 62 -3.61 -8.60 -0.39
C PHE A 62 -4.87 -8.14 0.33
N VAL A 63 -4.80 -7.94 1.64
CA VAL A 63 -5.88 -7.33 2.41
C VAL A 63 -6.11 -5.90 1.90
N ALA A 64 -5.08 -5.04 1.87
CA ALA A 64 -5.24 -3.66 1.45
C ALA A 64 -5.81 -3.53 0.02
N LEU A 65 -5.26 -4.29 -0.94
CA LEU A 65 -5.75 -4.29 -2.32
C LEU A 65 -7.18 -4.86 -2.44
N SER A 66 -7.59 -5.82 -1.59
CA SER A 66 -8.97 -6.32 -1.60
C SER A 66 -9.99 -5.23 -1.22
N PHE A 67 -9.63 -4.35 -0.28
CA PHE A 67 -10.46 -3.20 0.10
C PHE A 67 -10.47 -2.13 -0.99
N ALA A 68 -9.35 -1.88 -1.68
CA ALA A 68 -9.33 -1.01 -2.85
C ALA A 68 -10.23 -1.58 -3.97
N ALA A 69 -10.09 -2.87 -4.28
CA ALA A 69 -10.89 -3.57 -5.29
C ALA A 69 -12.40 -3.45 -5.04
N ALA A 70 -12.82 -3.52 -3.77
CA ALA A 70 -14.23 -3.44 -3.39
C ALA A 70 -14.88 -2.08 -3.70
N VAL A 71 -14.09 -1.04 -3.98
CA VAL A 71 -14.58 0.35 -4.15
C VAL A 71 -14.18 1.01 -5.46
N THR A 72 -13.48 0.29 -6.35
CA THR A 72 -13.01 0.78 -7.67
C THR A 72 -13.39 -0.19 -8.76
N GLU A 73 -13.59 0.29 -9.99
CA GLU A 73 -14.02 -0.54 -11.13
C GLU A 73 -12.98 -0.67 -12.26
N ARG A 74 -12.05 0.28 -12.34
CA ARG A 74 -11.07 0.46 -13.43
C ARG A 74 -9.63 0.54 -12.92
N LEU A 75 -9.42 0.92 -11.66
CA LEU A 75 -8.10 1.04 -11.06
C LEU A 75 -7.40 -0.32 -11.03
N ARG A 76 -6.23 -0.42 -11.68
CA ARG A 76 -5.42 -1.64 -11.63
C ARG A 76 -4.78 -1.81 -10.25
N LEU A 77 -4.67 -3.04 -9.79
CA LEU A 77 -4.19 -3.38 -8.46
C LEU A 77 -2.89 -4.18 -8.59
N LEU A 78 -1.85 -3.74 -7.89
CA LEU A 78 -0.50 -4.32 -7.99
C LEU A 78 0.09 -4.55 -6.60
N THR A 79 0.59 -5.75 -6.32
CA THR A 79 1.54 -5.93 -5.24
C THR A 79 2.89 -5.43 -5.74
N TYR A 80 3.40 -4.31 -5.20
CA TYR A 80 4.66 -3.71 -5.66
C TYR A 80 5.80 -4.73 -5.62
N LEU A 81 5.73 -5.61 -4.62
CA LEU A 81 6.37 -6.90 -4.59
C LEU A 81 5.49 -7.87 -3.82
N SER A 82 5.69 -9.17 -4.05
CA SER A 82 5.22 -10.20 -3.13
C SER A 82 6.36 -11.14 -2.77
N VAL A 83 6.57 -11.35 -1.49
CA VAL A 83 7.65 -12.21 -0.98
C VAL A 83 7.13 -13.64 -0.95
N ALA A 84 7.46 -14.42 -1.99
CA ALA A 84 6.92 -15.78 -2.16
C ALA A 84 7.07 -16.67 -0.91
N PRO A 85 8.21 -16.66 -0.17
CA PRO A 85 8.34 -17.46 1.06
C PRO A 85 7.41 -17.08 2.23
N TYR A 86 6.68 -15.97 2.17
CA TYR A 86 5.70 -15.59 3.20
C TYR A 86 4.30 -16.17 2.97
N ARG A 87 4.11 -16.92 1.88
CA ARG A 87 2.82 -17.46 1.44
C ARG A 87 2.93 -19.00 1.34
N ASN A 88 1.81 -19.70 1.56
CA ASN A 88 1.72 -21.17 1.43
C ASN A 88 1.51 -21.61 -0.02
#